data_AF-A0AB40CYX0-F1
#
_entry.id   AF-A0AB40CYX0-F1
#
_cell.length_a   1.000
_cell.length_b   1.000
_cell.length_c   1.000
_cell.angle_alpha   90.00
_cell.angle_beta   90.00
_cell.angle_gamma   90.00
#
_symmetry.space_group_name_H-M   'P 1'
#
loop_
_entity.id
_entity.type
_entity.pdbx_description
1 polymer ?
#
loop_
_entity_poly.entity_id
_entity_poly.type
_entity_poly.pdbx_seq_one_letter_code
_entity_poly.pdbx_strand_id
1 'polypeptide(L)'
;MPSPERGSSTVAAAVVVPWLLVSLLVGLLPLPAVGTSCDLSFLRGSTLYNYSLALPIKNYPHGALSEDGFYKVAVNTSLLWFQLCDSMIFNHDPPRCFICQGCGGPSGCGTACSALVSNDIGGYFVCTTVGQPSNIDIKPIDEDNPLKGVIVRMSAIGLKDNCSLSVSVFCDRNEAQPPISLDILGGCNYATVLRHPSGCPKIISANGGGWGWFSILMTILLCLFGGYLLAGTVYRFFFLGIHGVEAIPNLELWVSLPQRAWIGLSSLIRRFRGNAQNGRGYSSRVDF
;
A
#
# COMPACT_ATOMS: atom_id res chain seq x y z
N MET A 1 -48.49 44.95 25.88
CA MET A 1 -47.05 45.24 26.11
C MET A 1 -46.41 44.00 26.76
N PRO A 2 -45.13 43.71 26.48
CA PRO A 2 -44.69 42.54 25.69
C PRO A 2 -44.00 41.41 26.48
N SER A 3 -43.73 40.29 25.76
CA SER A 3 -42.74 39.20 25.99
C SER A 3 -41.28 39.71 26.20
N PRO A 4 -40.23 38.90 26.46
CA PRO A 4 -40.05 37.42 26.33
C PRO A 4 -39.39 36.77 27.59
N GLU A 5 -39.22 35.45 27.75
CA GLU A 5 -38.12 34.65 27.18
C GLU A 5 -38.48 33.15 27.14
N ARG A 6 -38.51 32.62 25.92
CA ARG A 6 -38.51 31.19 25.60
C ARG A 6 -37.41 31.00 24.57
N GLY A 7 -36.31 30.36 24.96
CA GLY A 7 -35.25 30.01 24.01
C GLY A 7 -33.97 29.55 24.71
N SER A 8 -33.87 28.27 25.07
CA SER A 8 -32.57 27.70 25.50
C SER A 8 -32.43 26.18 25.37
N SER A 9 -33.22 25.49 24.53
CA SER A 9 -33.02 24.04 24.34
C SER A 9 -33.14 23.52 22.91
N THR A 10 -33.52 24.37 21.95
CA THR A 10 -33.68 23.96 20.54
C THR A 10 -32.45 24.24 19.67
N VAL A 11 -31.45 24.99 20.15
CA VAL A 11 -30.29 25.40 19.33
C VAL A 11 -29.12 24.40 19.41
N ALA A 12 -29.01 23.63 20.50
CA ALA A 12 -27.89 22.71 20.70
C ALA A 12 -27.94 21.48 19.77
N ALA A 13 -29.12 21.00 19.41
CA ALA A 13 -29.26 19.79 18.58
C ALA A 13 -29.04 20.03 17.07
N ALA A 14 -29.26 21.25 16.58
CA ALA A 14 -29.17 21.58 15.16
C ALA A 14 -27.74 21.82 14.67
N VAL A 15 -26.80 22.12 15.58
CA VAL A 15 -25.40 22.42 15.23
C VAL A 15 -24.49 21.20 15.42
N VAL A 16 -24.84 20.25 16.27
CA VAL A 16 -23.96 19.11 16.60
C VAL A 16 -24.01 18.00 15.53
N VAL A 17 -25.18 17.77 14.93
CA VAL A 17 -25.37 16.69 13.94
C VAL A 17 -24.60 16.90 12.62
N PRO A 18 -24.56 18.11 12.02
CA PRO A 18 -23.77 18.36 10.81
C PRO A 18 -22.26 18.19 11.04
N TRP A 19 -21.76 18.60 12.21
CA TRP A 19 -20.33 18.55 12.55
C TRP A 19 -19.85 17.12 12.84
N LEU A 20 -20.70 16.27 13.41
CA LEU A 20 -20.44 14.84 13.56
C LEU A 20 -20.39 14.11 12.21
N LEU A 21 -21.29 14.45 11.28
CA LEU A 21 -21.29 13.89 9.91
C LEU A 21 -20.05 14.31 9.12
N VAL A 22 -19.64 15.58 9.22
CA VAL A 22 -18.40 16.08 8.58
C VAL A 22 -17.16 15.43 9.18
N SER A 23 -17.12 15.23 10.51
CA SER A 23 -15.99 14.55 11.16
C SER A 23 -15.90 13.06 10.79
N LEU A 24 -17.04 12.40 10.60
CA LEU A 24 -17.11 11.01 10.12
C LEU A 24 -16.66 10.90 8.65
N LEU A 25 -17.02 11.87 7.80
CA LEU A 25 -16.59 11.96 6.40
C LEU A 25 -15.09 12.28 6.26
N VAL A 26 -14.53 13.14 7.12
CA VAL A 26 -13.10 13.46 7.14
C VAL A 26 -12.26 12.30 7.70
N GLY A 27 -12.79 11.53 8.66
CA GLY A 27 -12.14 10.31 9.17
C GLY A 27 -12.13 9.14 8.19
N LEU A 28 -12.92 9.22 7.12
CA LEU A 28 -13.00 8.23 6.03
C LEU A 28 -12.11 8.58 4.82
N LEU A 29 -11.46 9.76 4.81
CA LEU A 29 -10.45 10.03 3.79
C LEU A 29 -9.25 9.11 4.06
N PRO A 30 -8.88 8.20 3.13
CA PRO A 30 -7.63 7.47 3.26
C PRO A 30 -6.51 8.51 3.31
N LEU A 31 -5.72 8.48 4.39
CA LEU A 31 -4.44 9.17 4.44
C LEU A 31 -3.68 8.82 3.16
N PRO A 32 -3.10 9.81 2.44
CA PRO A 32 -2.23 9.50 1.32
C PRO A 32 -1.13 8.58 1.85
N ALA A 33 -1.05 7.37 1.30
CA ALA A 33 0.02 6.46 1.61
C ALA A 33 1.33 7.20 1.29
N VAL A 34 2.06 7.58 2.33
CA VAL A 34 3.45 7.99 2.18
C VAL A 34 4.16 6.75 1.67
N GLY A 35 4.44 6.74 0.37
CA GLY A 35 5.26 5.69 -0.23
C GLY A 35 6.57 5.65 0.53
N THR A 36 6.84 4.53 1.17
CA THR A 36 8.20 4.18 1.57
C THR A 36 9.06 4.27 0.29
N SER A 37 10.25 4.85 0.38
CA SER A 37 11.15 5.16 -0.76
C SER A 37 11.58 3.94 -1.59
N CYS A 38 11.09 2.74 -1.25
CA CYS A 38 11.48 1.44 -1.79
C CYS A 38 10.31 0.59 -2.31
N ASP A 39 9.12 1.18 -2.39
CA ASP A 39 7.92 0.50 -2.85
C ASP A 39 7.43 1.09 -4.17
N LEU A 40 7.02 0.23 -5.10
CA LEU A 40 6.42 0.61 -6.37
C LEU A 40 5.09 -0.12 -6.50
N SER A 41 4.00 0.63 -6.71
CA SER A 41 2.71 0.04 -7.04
C SER A 41 2.08 0.70 -8.26
N PHE A 42 1.53 -0.13 -9.14
CA PHE A 42 0.79 0.35 -10.32
C PHE A 42 -0.30 -0.63 -10.73
N LEU A 43 -1.35 -0.08 -11.32
CA LEU A 43 -2.47 -0.85 -11.86
C LEU A 43 -2.21 -1.18 -13.33
N ARG A 44 -2.53 -2.43 -13.71
CA ARG A 44 -2.61 -2.85 -15.10
C ARG A 44 -3.85 -3.72 -15.29
N GLY A 45 -4.78 -3.23 -16.09
CA GLY A 45 -6.13 -3.81 -16.17
C GLY A 45 -6.81 -3.78 -14.80
N SER A 46 -7.28 -4.93 -14.33
CA SER A 46 -7.88 -5.13 -12.99
C SER A 46 -6.88 -5.64 -11.94
N THR A 47 -5.58 -5.65 -12.26
CA THR A 47 -4.54 -6.22 -11.40
C THR A 47 -3.63 -5.13 -10.87
N LEU A 48 -3.45 -5.08 -9.56
CA LEU A 48 -2.49 -4.21 -8.88
C LEU A 48 -1.20 -4.99 -8.67
N TYR A 49 -0.12 -4.50 -9.27
CA TYR A 49 1.22 -5.01 -9.05
C TYR A 49 1.88 -4.17 -7.96
N ASN A 50 2.35 -4.82 -6.90
CA ASN A 50 3.03 -4.16 -5.80
C ASN A 50 4.41 -4.78 -5.59
N TYR A 51 5.45 -3.95 -5.66
CA TYR A 51 6.83 -4.30 -5.36
C TYR A 51 7.21 -3.64 -4.06
N SER A 52 7.77 -4.42 -3.15
CA SER A 52 8.34 -3.91 -1.91
C SER A 52 9.72 -4.48 -1.74
N LEU A 53 10.73 -3.72 -2.16
CA LEU A 53 12.11 -4.22 -2.20
C LEU A 53 12.71 -4.34 -0.80
N ALA A 54 12.32 -3.48 0.15
CA ALA A 54 12.81 -3.50 1.53
C ALA A 54 11.98 -4.38 2.49
N LEU A 55 10.88 -4.95 2.02
CA LEU A 55 10.01 -5.74 2.89
C LEU A 55 10.65 -7.10 3.22
N PRO A 56 10.64 -7.52 4.49
CA PRO A 56 11.12 -8.84 4.88
C PRO A 56 10.35 -9.96 4.16
N ILE A 57 11.09 -10.94 3.65
CA ILE A 57 10.54 -12.18 3.07
C ILE A 57 11.23 -13.39 3.72
N LYS A 58 10.69 -14.59 3.49
CA LYS A 58 11.26 -15.81 4.06
C LYS A 58 12.74 -15.94 3.66
N ASN A 59 13.61 -16.13 4.65
CA ASN A 59 15.08 -16.21 4.52
C ASN A 59 15.79 -14.89 4.16
N TYR A 60 15.08 -13.78 3.94
CA TYR A 60 15.68 -12.47 3.64
C TYR A 60 15.02 -11.39 4.51
N PRO A 61 15.53 -11.15 5.74
CA PRO A 61 14.93 -10.24 6.70
C PRO A 61 14.97 -8.77 6.25
N HIS A 62 15.89 -8.42 5.36
CA HIS A 62 16.07 -7.08 4.81
C HIS A 62 15.57 -6.94 3.36
N GLY A 63 14.84 -7.93 2.84
CA GLY A 63 14.43 -7.95 1.44
C GLY A 63 15.64 -7.91 0.51
N ALA A 64 15.63 -7.02 -0.49
CA ALA A 64 16.73 -6.82 -1.43
C ALA A 64 17.79 -5.80 -0.95
N LEU A 65 17.74 -5.35 0.31
CA LEU A 65 18.83 -4.56 0.89
C LEU A 65 19.98 -5.51 1.25
N SER A 66 21.20 -5.02 1.12
CA SER A 66 22.37 -5.79 1.56
C SER A 66 22.36 -5.95 3.08
N GLU A 67 22.63 -7.18 3.55
CA GLU A 67 22.75 -7.49 4.99
C GLU A 67 23.96 -6.79 5.61
N ASP A 68 25.04 -6.61 4.84
CA ASP A 68 26.27 -5.94 5.27
C ASP A 68 26.17 -4.40 5.20
N GLY A 69 25.02 -3.87 4.76
CA GLY A 69 24.77 -2.43 4.62
C GLY A 69 25.17 -1.84 3.26
N PHE A 70 25.82 -2.62 2.40
CA PHE A 70 26.11 -2.25 1.00
C PHE A 70 26.37 -3.49 0.13
N TYR A 71 26.09 -3.38 -1.15
CA TYR A 71 26.62 -4.25 -2.20
C TYR A 71 27.92 -3.69 -2.73
N LYS A 72 28.80 -4.59 -3.19
CA LYS A 72 30.11 -4.26 -3.74
C LYS A 72 30.30 -4.97 -5.07
N VAL A 73 30.64 -4.22 -6.11
CA VAL A 73 30.93 -4.74 -7.44
C VAL A 73 32.26 -4.16 -7.92
N ALA A 74 33.18 -5.01 -8.38
CA ALA A 74 34.46 -4.59 -8.91
C ALA A 74 34.55 -4.97 -10.39
N VAL A 75 34.86 -4.00 -11.25
CA VAL A 75 35.10 -4.23 -12.68
C VAL A 75 36.29 -3.40 -13.12
N ASN A 76 37.29 -4.05 -13.71
CA ASN A 76 38.57 -3.45 -14.09
C ASN A 76 39.25 -2.76 -12.88
N THR A 77 39.50 -1.46 -12.97
CA THR A 77 40.07 -0.62 -11.91
C THR A 77 39.01 0.17 -11.13
N SER A 78 37.73 -0.04 -11.44
CA SER A 78 36.60 0.64 -10.83
C SER A 78 35.91 -0.24 -9.81
N LEU A 79 35.50 0.37 -8.70
CA LEU A 79 34.81 -0.31 -7.61
C LEU A 79 33.54 0.46 -7.26
N LEU A 80 32.40 -0.19 -7.40
CA LEU A 80 31.09 0.34 -7.06
C LEU A 80 30.65 -0.20 -5.70
N TRP A 81 30.24 0.70 -4.81
CA TRP A 81 29.43 0.39 -3.63
C TRP A 81 28.06 0.99 -3.78
N PHE A 82 27.02 0.27 -3.40
CA PHE A 82 25.67 0.82 -3.37
C PHE A 82 24.78 0.11 -2.35
N GLN A 83 23.75 0.80 -1.87
CA GLN A 83 22.66 0.23 -1.09
C GLN A 83 21.35 0.64 -1.74
N LEU A 84 20.45 -0.33 -1.93
CA LEU A 84 19.12 -0.05 -2.46
C LEU A 84 18.29 0.69 -1.41
N CYS A 85 17.64 1.77 -1.82
CA CYS A 85 16.63 2.47 -1.02
C CYS A 85 17.07 3.12 0.30
N ASP A 86 18.36 3.04 0.63
CA ASP A 86 18.94 3.61 1.84
C ASP A 86 20.36 4.09 1.57
N SER A 87 20.93 4.80 2.54
CA SER A 87 22.34 5.11 2.63
C SER A 87 23.18 3.85 2.93
N MET A 88 24.41 3.83 2.44
CA MET A 88 25.33 2.74 2.73
C MET A 88 25.87 2.83 4.16
N ILE A 89 26.05 1.68 4.80
CA ILE A 89 26.60 1.58 6.16
C ILE A 89 27.86 0.74 6.11
N PHE A 90 28.98 1.27 6.63
CA PHE A 90 30.26 0.57 6.68
C PHE A 90 30.64 0.30 8.14
N ASN A 91 30.59 -0.98 8.54
CA ASN A 91 31.03 -1.40 9.87
C ASN A 91 32.56 -1.58 9.95
N HIS A 92 33.14 -2.16 8.89
CA HIS A 92 34.57 -2.41 8.75
C HIS A 92 35.04 -1.93 7.37
N ASP A 93 36.25 -1.40 7.30
CA ASP A 93 36.94 -1.00 6.07
C ASP A 93 36.13 -0.05 5.14
N PRO A 94 35.82 1.19 5.59
CA PRO A 94 35.18 2.17 4.73
C PRO A 94 36.06 2.53 3.52
N PRO A 95 35.44 3.02 2.41
CA PRO A 95 36.16 3.45 1.22
C PRO A 95 37.24 4.48 1.55
N ARG A 96 38.50 4.14 1.25
CA ARG A 96 39.64 5.05 1.39
C ARG A 96 39.86 5.79 0.08
N CYS A 97 39.23 6.95 -0.04
CA CYS A 97 39.36 7.81 -1.20
C CYS A 97 40.02 9.14 -0.84
N PHE A 98 40.87 9.63 -1.73
CA PHE A 98 41.56 10.91 -1.55
C PHE A 98 40.57 12.09 -1.57
N ILE A 99 39.52 11.99 -2.40
CA ILE A 99 38.43 12.95 -2.49
C ILE A 99 37.10 12.21 -2.34
N CYS A 100 36.24 12.73 -1.45
CA CYS A 100 34.89 12.23 -1.25
C CYS A 100 33.91 13.38 -1.02
N GLN A 101 33.18 13.76 -2.07
CA GLN A 101 32.25 14.89 -2.03
C GLN A 101 30.80 14.42 -2.11
N GLY A 102 29.95 14.91 -1.21
CA GLY A 102 28.51 14.61 -1.22
C GLY A 102 28.13 13.22 -0.70
N CYS A 103 29.07 12.49 -0.08
CA CYS A 103 28.84 11.17 0.52
C CYS A 103 29.64 10.98 1.82
N GLY A 104 29.35 11.79 2.84
CA GLY A 104 29.92 11.65 4.19
C GLY A 104 31.25 12.39 4.43
N GLY A 105 31.93 12.85 3.36
CA GLY A 105 33.14 13.66 3.47
C GLY A 105 34.39 12.84 3.88
N PRO A 106 35.48 13.51 4.30
CA PRO A 106 36.77 12.85 4.55
C PRO A 106 36.78 11.94 5.80
N SER A 107 35.91 12.17 6.78
CA SER A 107 35.85 11.40 8.04
C SER A 107 34.97 10.15 7.96
N GLY A 108 34.22 9.97 6.87
CA GLY A 108 33.22 8.91 6.76
C GLY A 108 32.73 8.73 5.32
N CYS A 109 33.66 8.67 4.37
CA CYS A 109 33.30 8.52 2.96
C CYS A 109 32.46 7.26 2.76
N GLY A 110 31.33 7.38 2.06
CA GLY A 110 30.40 6.28 1.81
C GLY A 110 29.13 6.31 2.66
N THR A 111 29.08 7.00 3.80
CA THR A 111 27.96 6.83 4.74
C THR A 111 26.74 7.71 4.49
N ALA A 112 26.87 8.79 3.71
CA ALA A 112 25.77 9.73 3.47
C ALA A 112 25.17 9.66 2.05
N CYS A 113 25.46 8.59 1.31
CA CYS A 113 24.92 8.39 -0.02
C CYS A 113 24.48 6.94 -0.22
N SER A 114 23.66 6.70 -1.24
CA SER A 114 23.17 5.35 -1.56
C SER A 114 24.07 4.65 -2.57
N ALA A 115 24.91 5.37 -3.32
CA ALA A 115 25.87 4.76 -4.24
C ALA A 115 27.12 5.61 -4.47
N LEU A 116 28.27 4.93 -4.55
CA LEU A 116 29.61 5.52 -4.66
C LEU A 116 30.47 4.67 -5.61
N VAL A 117 31.18 5.32 -6.54
CA VAL A 117 32.17 4.67 -7.40
C VAL A 117 33.55 5.17 -7.03
N SER A 118 34.49 4.26 -6.82
CA SER A 118 35.93 4.55 -6.76
C SER A 118 36.59 4.19 -8.07
N ASN A 119 37.38 5.12 -8.60
CA ASN A 119 38.22 4.90 -9.76
C ASN A 119 39.69 5.12 -9.37
N ASP A 120 40.57 4.23 -9.80
CA ASP A 120 42.02 4.42 -9.69
C ASP A 120 42.50 5.39 -10.77
N ILE A 121 43.08 6.52 -10.35
CA ILE A 121 43.71 7.51 -11.21
C ILE A 121 45.17 7.64 -10.78
N GLY A 122 46.05 6.91 -11.48
CA GLY A 122 47.50 7.03 -11.28
C GLY A 122 48.01 6.51 -9.92
N GLY A 123 47.35 5.50 -9.35
CA GLY A 123 47.73 4.87 -8.07
C GLY A 123 46.98 5.41 -6.84
N TYR A 124 46.02 6.32 -7.05
CA TYR A 124 45.17 6.86 -5.99
C TYR A 124 43.69 6.70 -6.34
N PHE A 125 42.89 6.31 -5.34
CA PHE A 125 41.46 6.13 -5.49
C PHE A 125 40.70 7.45 -5.31
N VAL A 126 39.90 7.80 -6.32
CA VAL A 126 38.99 8.95 -6.30
C VAL A 126 37.55 8.46 -6.24
N CYS A 127 36.82 8.88 -5.21
CA CYS A 127 35.43 8.49 -5.02
C CYS A 127 34.47 9.54 -5.60
N THR A 128 33.54 9.09 -6.43
CA THR A 128 32.48 9.89 -7.01
C THR A 128 31.13 9.38 -6.53
N THR A 129 30.32 10.27 -5.96
CA THR A 129 28.96 9.94 -5.54
C THR A 129 28.06 9.80 -6.77
N VAL A 130 27.37 8.67 -6.90
CA VAL A 130 26.52 8.38 -8.07
C VAL A 130 25.05 8.16 -7.71
N GLY A 131 24.71 8.09 -6.42
CA GLY A 131 23.33 7.98 -5.96
C GLY A 131 23.13 8.57 -4.57
N GLN A 132 21.99 9.23 -4.35
CA GLN A 132 21.55 9.71 -3.05
C GLN A 132 20.27 9.01 -2.59
N PRO A 133 20.08 8.77 -1.27
CA PRO A 133 18.88 8.12 -0.75
C PRO A 133 17.60 8.94 -0.98
N SER A 134 17.72 10.27 -1.14
CA SER A 134 16.60 11.17 -1.42
C SER A 134 16.16 11.19 -2.89
N ASN A 135 16.94 10.62 -3.81
CA ASN A 135 16.68 10.70 -5.25
C ASN A 135 16.74 9.30 -5.87
N ILE A 136 15.63 8.58 -5.68
CA ILE A 136 15.42 7.20 -6.12
C ILE A 136 14.15 7.14 -6.95
N ASP A 137 14.25 6.58 -8.14
CA ASP A 137 13.13 6.34 -9.06
C ASP A 137 13.05 4.83 -9.34
N ILE A 138 11.87 4.23 -9.16
CA ILE A 138 11.65 2.80 -9.33
C ILE A 138 10.65 2.60 -10.46
N LYS A 139 11.02 1.80 -11.46
CA LYS A 139 10.18 1.49 -12.62
C LYS A 139 10.17 -0.01 -12.90
N PRO A 140 9.15 -0.56 -13.56
CA PRO A 140 9.24 -1.92 -14.07
C PRO A 140 10.37 -2.02 -15.11
N ILE A 141 11.10 -3.15 -15.14
CA ILE A 141 12.12 -3.42 -16.18
C ILE A 141 11.46 -3.48 -17.56
N ASP A 142 10.26 -4.04 -17.59
CA ASP A 142 9.49 -4.28 -18.79
C ASP A 142 8.05 -3.88 -18.50
N GLU A 143 7.60 -2.81 -19.15
CA GLU A 143 6.24 -2.33 -19.01
C GLU A 143 5.23 -3.30 -19.62
N ASP A 144 5.58 -4.25 -20.47
CA ASP A 144 4.63 -5.25 -20.95
C ASP A 144 4.62 -6.46 -20.01
N ASN A 145 5.79 -6.82 -19.46
CA ASN A 145 5.95 -7.96 -18.56
C ASN A 145 6.42 -7.55 -17.15
N PRO A 146 5.50 -7.22 -16.22
CA PRO A 146 5.84 -6.79 -14.87
C PRO A 146 6.46 -7.92 -14.04
N LEU A 147 6.26 -9.20 -14.42
CA LEU A 147 6.84 -10.32 -13.70
C LEU A 147 8.36 -10.41 -13.82
N LYS A 148 8.97 -9.66 -14.73
CA LYS A 148 10.42 -9.66 -14.97
C LYS A 148 11.21 -9.01 -13.83
N GLY A 149 10.65 -7.99 -13.20
CA GLY A 149 11.27 -7.26 -12.09
C GLY A 149 11.22 -5.74 -12.26
N VAL A 150 12.04 -5.04 -11.48
CA VAL A 150 12.09 -3.56 -11.43
C VAL A 150 13.51 -3.03 -11.61
N ILE A 151 13.61 -1.83 -12.16
CA ILE A 151 14.82 -1.05 -12.25
C ILE A 151 14.76 0.06 -11.20
N VAL A 152 15.79 0.12 -10.35
CA VAL A 152 15.96 1.15 -9.33
C VAL A 152 17.04 2.10 -9.82
N ARG A 153 16.66 3.33 -10.14
CA ARG A 153 17.57 4.38 -10.56
C ARG A 153 17.83 5.32 -9.40
N MET A 154 19.09 5.37 -8.97
CA MET A 154 19.58 6.31 -7.97
C MET A 154 20.37 7.40 -8.68
N SER A 155 20.17 8.65 -8.32
CA SER A 155 20.88 9.77 -8.95
C SER A 155 21.56 10.66 -7.91
N ALA A 156 22.77 11.11 -8.22
CA ALA A 156 23.44 12.14 -7.45
C ALA A 156 23.23 13.51 -8.11
N ILE A 157 22.82 14.49 -7.31
CA ILE A 157 22.74 15.88 -7.76
C ILE A 157 24.10 16.52 -7.48
N GLY A 158 24.92 16.63 -8.52
CA GLY A 158 26.27 17.18 -8.47
C GLY A 158 26.37 18.55 -9.14
N LEU A 159 27.53 19.21 -8.96
CA LEU A 159 27.80 20.58 -9.44
C LEU A 159 28.09 20.68 -10.96
N LYS A 160 28.40 19.58 -11.65
CA LYS A 160 28.89 19.62 -13.04
C LYS A 160 28.20 18.65 -14.00
N ASP A 161 27.86 17.44 -13.53
CA ASP A 161 27.07 16.45 -14.27
C ASP A 161 26.20 15.64 -13.29
N ASN A 162 25.03 15.20 -13.75
CA ASN A 162 24.14 14.33 -12.98
C ASN A 162 24.58 12.87 -13.17
N CYS A 163 25.27 12.33 -12.18
CA CYS A 163 25.64 10.92 -12.16
C CYS A 163 24.45 10.05 -11.73
N SER A 164 24.34 8.85 -12.31
CA SER A 164 23.29 7.92 -11.89
C SER A 164 23.74 6.45 -11.91
N LEU A 165 23.14 5.67 -11.01
CA LEU A 165 23.26 4.23 -10.95
C LEU A 165 21.88 3.59 -11.19
N SER A 166 21.82 2.69 -12.16
CA SER A 166 20.63 1.91 -12.49
C SER A 166 20.83 0.45 -12.08
N VAL A 167 20.12 0.00 -11.05
CA VAL A 167 20.15 -1.39 -10.58
C VAL A 167 18.93 -2.13 -11.12
N SER A 168 19.14 -3.11 -11.99
CA SER A 168 18.09 -3.98 -12.49
C SER A 168 17.90 -5.16 -11.53
N VAL A 169 16.81 -5.15 -10.77
CA VAL A 169 16.46 -6.21 -9.83
C VAL A 169 15.50 -7.19 -10.53
N PHE A 170 16.06 -8.29 -11.03
CA PHE A 170 15.27 -9.35 -11.66
C PHE A 170 14.58 -10.22 -10.60
N CYS A 171 13.34 -10.58 -10.90
CA CYS A 171 12.59 -11.55 -10.11
C CYS A 171 13.19 -12.95 -10.27
N ASP A 172 13.78 -13.46 -9.19
CA ASP A 172 14.19 -14.86 -9.07
C ASP A 172 13.58 -15.43 -7.78
N ARG A 173 12.67 -16.39 -7.90
CA ARG A 173 11.93 -16.93 -6.74
C ARG A 173 12.75 -17.95 -5.94
N ASN A 174 13.80 -18.50 -6.53
CA ASN A 174 14.48 -19.66 -5.98
C ASN A 174 15.66 -19.25 -5.10
N GLU A 175 16.45 -18.27 -5.56
CA GLU A 175 17.66 -17.86 -4.85
C GLU A 175 18.02 -16.40 -5.14
N ALA A 176 18.54 -15.73 -4.11
CA ALA A 176 19.17 -14.43 -4.24
C ALA A 176 20.61 -14.58 -4.75
N GLN A 177 20.96 -13.84 -5.80
CA GLN A 177 22.34 -13.77 -6.29
C GLN A 177 22.86 -12.35 -6.13
N PRO A 178 24.08 -12.17 -5.60
CA PRO A 178 24.70 -10.85 -5.47
C PRO A 178 24.93 -10.23 -6.85
N PRO A 179 25.16 -8.91 -6.93
CA PRO A 179 25.35 -8.24 -8.20
C PRO A 179 26.66 -8.68 -8.86
N ILE A 180 26.58 -9.11 -10.12
CA ILE A 180 27.69 -9.79 -10.82
C ILE A 180 28.36 -8.87 -11.85
N SER A 181 27.58 -8.03 -12.54
CA SER A 181 28.09 -7.16 -13.60
C SER A 181 28.02 -5.68 -13.24
N LEU A 182 28.96 -4.90 -13.78
CA LEU A 182 28.90 -3.44 -13.80
C LEU A 182 29.12 -2.98 -15.24
N ASP A 183 28.09 -2.37 -15.82
CA ASP A 183 28.12 -1.79 -17.15
C ASP A 183 28.25 -0.27 -17.05
N ILE A 184 29.21 0.29 -17.79
CA ILE A 184 29.45 1.74 -17.86
C ILE A 184 28.69 2.26 -19.09
N LEU A 185 27.55 2.89 -18.87
CA LEU A 185 26.65 3.36 -19.94
C LEU A 185 27.02 4.75 -20.49
N GLY A 186 27.94 5.46 -19.84
CA GLY A 186 28.41 6.78 -20.23
C GLY A 186 29.45 7.33 -19.25
N GLY A 187 29.74 8.63 -19.31
CA GLY A 187 30.79 9.24 -18.46
C GLY A 187 30.57 9.13 -16.95
N CYS A 188 29.31 9.09 -16.49
CA CYS A 188 28.97 8.93 -15.06
C CYS A 188 27.65 8.15 -14.83
N ASN A 189 27.28 7.29 -15.77
CA ASN A 189 26.09 6.46 -15.70
C ASN A 189 26.51 5.00 -15.60
N TYR A 190 26.08 4.34 -14.53
CA TYR A 190 26.45 2.97 -14.22
C TYR A 190 25.19 2.10 -14.21
N ALA A 191 25.32 0.85 -14.62
CA ALA A 191 24.25 -0.12 -14.50
C ALA A 191 24.78 -1.43 -13.90
N THR A 192 23.96 -2.06 -13.08
CA THR A 192 24.29 -3.36 -12.48
C THR A 192 23.03 -4.20 -12.37
N VAL A 193 23.23 -5.51 -12.25
CA VAL A 193 22.16 -6.50 -12.25
C VAL A 193 22.19 -7.26 -10.94
N LEU A 194 21.04 -7.30 -10.26
CA LEU A 194 20.79 -8.06 -9.04
C LEU A 194 19.65 -9.05 -9.29
N ARG A 195 19.75 -10.28 -8.78
CA ARG A 195 18.64 -11.25 -8.80
C ARG A 195 18.18 -11.49 -7.38
N HIS A 196 16.91 -11.21 -7.10
CA HIS A 196 16.37 -11.33 -5.75
C HIS A 196 14.89 -11.70 -5.77
N PRO A 197 14.41 -12.54 -4.82
CA PRO A 197 12.98 -12.85 -4.72
C PRO A 197 12.11 -11.62 -4.41
N SER A 198 12.64 -10.60 -3.73
CA SER A 198 11.94 -9.33 -3.51
C SER A 198 11.72 -8.52 -4.79
N GLY A 199 12.44 -8.83 -5.88
CA GLY A 199 12.17 -8.26 -7.20
C GLY A 199 10.88 -8.77 -7.85
N CYS A 200 10.24 -9.79 -7.27
CA CYS A 200 8.98 -10.33 -7.76
C CYS A 200 7.78 -9.50 -7.27
N PRO A 201 6.84 -9.11 -8.15
CA PRO A 201 5.65 -8.39 -7.71
C PRO A 201 4.72 -9.27 -6.89
N LYS A 202 4.13 -8.69 -5.86
CA LYS A 202 2.91 -9.19 -5.24
C LYS A 202 1.72 -8.77 -6.10
N ILE A 203 1.02 -9.76 -6.61
CA ILE A 203 -0.15 -9.57 -7.45
C ILE A 203 -1.37 -9.50 -6.54
N ILE A 204 -1.95 -8.32 -6.42
CA ILE A 204 -3.22 -8.12 -5.75
C ILE A 204 -4.24 -7.95 -6.86
N SER A 205 -5.09 -8.95 -7.10
CA SER A 205 -6.23 -8.75 -7.98
C SER A 205 -7.10 -7.66 -7.36
N ALA A 206 -7.17 -6.49 -8.01
CA ALA A 206 -8.16 -5.47 -7.73
C ALA A 206 -9.52 -5.89 -8.32
N ASN A 207 -9.83 -7.19 -8.22
CA ASN A 207 -11.18 -7.67 -8.34
C ASN A 207 -11.88 -7.20 -7.07
N GLY A 208 -12.31 -5.93 -7.08
CA GLY A 208 -13.13 -5.35 -6.05
C GLY A 208 -14.24 -6.34 -5.75
N GLY A 209 -14.21 -6.93 -4.55
CA GLY A 209 -15.29 -7.79 -4.09
C GLY A 209 -16.59 -7.04 -4.34
N GLY A 210 -17.48 -7.63 -5.14
CA GLY A 210 -18.72 -7.03 -5.62
C GLY A 210 -19.72 -6.76 -4.50
N TRP A 211 -19.38 -5.79 -3.64
CA TRP A 211 -20.15 -5.40 -2.47
C TRP A 211 -20.41 -3.89 -2.40
N GLY A 212 -19.88 -3.13 -3.37
CA GLY A 212 -20.09 -1.68 -3.48
C GLY A 212 -21.55 -1.30 -3.72
N TRP A 213 -22.25 -1.95 -4.66
CA TRP A 213 -23.68 -1.65 -4.88
C TRP A 213 -24.51 -2.01 -3.64
N PHE A 214 -24.28 -3.18 -3.04
CA PHE A 214 -25.03 -3.61 -1.87
C PHE A 214 -24.82 -2.66 -0.68
N SER A 215 -23.59 -2.17 -0.49
CA SER A 215 -23.29 -1.16 0.52
C SER A 215 -24.02 0.16 0.25
N ILE A 216 -23.99 0.67 -0.99
CA ILE A 216 -24.70 1.91 -1.36
C ILE A 216 -26.21 1.76 -1.14
N LEU A 217 -26.79 0.64 -1.57
CA LEU A 217 -28.23 0.37 -1.41
C LEU A 217 -28.61 0.26 0.08
N MET A 218 -27.80 -0.41 0.89
CA MET A 218 -28.03 -0.52 2.33
C MET A 218 -27.93 0.84 3.04
N THR A 219 -26.96 1.68 2.65
CA THR A 219 -26.84 3.03 3.20
C THR A 219 -28.06 3.88 2.85
N ILE A 220 -28.54 3.85 1.60
CA ILE A 220 -29.77 4.57 1.18
C ILE A 220 -30.97 4.10 1.99
N LEU A 221 -31.13 2.78 2.16
CA LEU A 221 -32.25 2.20 2.91
C LEU A 221 -32.23 2.66 4.38
N LEU A 222 -31.06 2.65 5.02
CA LEU A 222 -30.88 3.11 6.40
C LEU A 222 -31.14 4.61 6.54
N CYS A 223 -30.70 5.44 5.58
CA CYS A 223 -30.97 6.88 5.58
C CYS A 223 -32.47 7.18 5.44
N LEU A 224 -33.17 6.50 4.52
CA LEU A 224 -34.63 6.66 4.36
C LEU A 224 -35.39 6.19 5.60
N PHE A 225 -34.97 5.06 6.19
CA PHE A 225 -35.56 4.52 7.40
C PHE A 225 -35.36 5.45 8.60
N GLY A 226 -34.14 5.95 8.82
CA GLY A 226 -33.83 6.91 9.88
C GLY A 226 -34.60 8.22 9.70
N GLY A 227 -34.67 8.74 8.48
CA GLY A 227 -35.45 9.94 8.16
C GLY A 227 -36.95 9.77 8.42
N TYR A 228 -37.51 8.61 8.06
CA TYR A 228 -38.90 8.27 8.33
C TYR A 228 -39.21 8.21 9.83
N LEU A 229 -38.36 7.54 10.62
CA LEU A 229 -38.55 7.45 12.06
C LEU A 229 -38.44 8.83 12.73
N LEU A 230 -37.46 9.64 12.33
CA LEU A 230 -37.28 11.00 12.87
C LEU A 230 -38.45 11.93 12.51
N ALA A 231 -38.86 11.98 11.25
CA ALA A 231 -39.97 12.84 10.83
C ALA A 231 -41.29 12.40 11.49
N GLY A 232 -41.55 11.09 11.54
CA GLY A 232 -42.78 10.56 12.14
C GLY A 232 -42.83 10.71 13.67
N THR A 233 -41.69 10.58 14.36
CA THR A 233 -41.61 10.83 15.81
C THR A 233 -41.80 12.30 16.14
N VAL A 234 -41.14 13.22 15.41
CA VAL A 234 -41.33 14.67 15.57
C VAL A 234 -42.78 15.06 15.32
N TYR A 235 -43.40 14.56 14.24
CA TYR A 235 -44.78 14.85 13.94
C TYR A 235 -45.73 14.37 15.06
N ARG A 236 -45.58 13.12 15.52
CA ARG A 236 -46.43 12.56 16.59
C ARG A 236 -46.21 13.20 17.96
N PHE A 237 -44.98 13.59 18.26
CA PHE A 237 -44.64 14.23 19.52
C PHE A 237 -45.17 15.67 19.59
N PHE A 238 -44.98 16.47 18.54
CA PHE A 238 -45.35 17.89 18.55
C PHE A 238 -46.80 18.16 18.14
N PHE A 239 -47.35 17.44 17.16
CA PHE A 239 -48.71 17.72 16.65
C PHE A 239 -49.79 16.84 17.29
N LEU A 240 -49.45 15.65 17.79
CA LEU A 240 -50.42 14.72 18.42
C LEU A 240 -50.25 14.61 19.95
N GLY A 241 -49.20 15.21 20.52
CA GLY A 241 -48.97 15.23 21.97
C GLY A 241 -48.70 13.86 22.60
N ILE A 242 -48.32 12.87 21.78
CA ILE A 242 -48.07 11.51 22.23
C ILE A 242 -46.64 11.44 22.77
N HIS A 243 -46.50 11.06 24.04
CA HIS A 243 -45.23 10.95 24.74
C HIS A 243 -44.92 9.49 25.08
N GLY A 244 -43.65 9.11 24.98
CA GLY A 244 -43.18 7.74 25.27
C GLY A 244 -42.92 6.90 24.01
N VAL A 245 -42.79 5.58 24.20
CA VAL A 245 -42.37 4.61 23.16
C VAL A 245 -43.36 4.54 21.98
N GLU A 246 -44.60 4.97 22.21
CA GLU A 246 -45.71 5.08 21.25
C GLU A 246 -45.50 6.21 20.21
N ALA A 247 -44.57 7.13 20.45
CA ALA A 247 -44.24 8.19 19.49
C ALA A 247 -43.58 7.64 18.21
N ILE A 248 -43.03 6.41 18.26
CA ILE A 248 -42.42 5.74 17.12
C ILE A 248 -43.51 5.30 16.13
N PRO A 249 -43.47 5.75 14.86
CA PRO A 249 -44.46 5.36 13.87
C PRO A 249 -44.37 3.87 13.54
N ASN A 250 -45.51 3.16 13.59
CA ASN A 250 -45.66 1.74 13.24
C ASN A 250 -44.77 0.77 14.04
N LEU A 251 -44.59 1.01 15.34
CA LEU A 251 -43.73 0.21 16.23
C LEU A 251 -43.99 -1.30 16.17
N GLU A 252 -45.26 -1.73 16.14
CA GLU A 252 -45.64 -3.16 16.05
C GLU A 252 -45.15 -3.84 14.76
N LEU A 253 -45.08 -3.08 13.66
CA LEU A 253 -44.53 -3.56 12.39
C LEU A 253 -43.02 -3.81 12.52
N TRP A 254 -42.30 -2.87 13.14
CA TRP A 254 -40.84 -2.95 13.29
C TRP A 254 -40.41 -4.04 14.27
N VAL A 255 -41.17 -4.27 15.33
CA VAL A 255 -40.91 -5.35 16.30
C VAL A 255 -41.17 -6.74 15.69
N SER A 256 -42.11 -6.86 14.75
CA SER A 256 -42.47 -8.15 14.12
C SER A 256 -41.63 -8.50 12.89
N LEU A 257 -40.95 -7.54 12.28
CA LEU A 257 -40.11 -7.73 11.08
C LEU A 257 -38.95 -8.72 11.24
N PRO A 258 -38.14 -8.70 12.33
CA PRO A 258 -37.03 -9.63 12.52
C PRO A 258 -37.48 -11.09 12.55
N GLN A 259 -38.61 -11.37 13.19
CA GLN A 259 -39.17 -12.72 13.29
C GLN A 259 -39.66 -13.21 11.92
N ARG A 260 -40.34 -12.36 11.14
CA ARG A 260 -40.84 -12.72 9.80
C ARG A 260 -39.70 -12.96 8.81
N ALA A 261 -38.66 -12.12 8.84
CA ALA A 261 -37.47 -12.29 8.02
C ALA A 261 -36.73 -13.60 8.34
N TRP A 262 -36.59 -13.93 9.64
CA TRP A 262 -35.97 -15.18 10.09
C TRP A 262 -36.73 -16.42 9.61
N ILE A 263 -38.06 -16.41 9.69
CA ILE A 263 -38.91 -17.52 9.22
C ILE A 263 -38.72 -17.71 7.70
N GLY A 264 -38.75 -16.63 6.92
CA GLY A 264 -38.51 -16.67 5.47
C GLY A 264 -37.14 -17.24 5.12
N LEU A 265 -36.07 -16.76 5.77
CA LEU A 265 -34.70 -17.24 5.55
C LEU A 265 -34.54 -18.72 5.92
N SER A 266 -35.14 -19.15 7.04
CA SER A 266 -35.08 -20.55 7.49
C SER A 266 -35.76 -21.51 6.49
N SER A 267 -36.83 -21.06 5.83
CA SER A 267 -37.53 -21.84 4.81
C SER A 267 -36.70 -21.98 3.52
N LEU A 268 -35.99 -20.93 3.12
CA LEU A 268 -35.07 -20.95 1.98
C LEU A 268 -33.88 -21.86 2.27
N ILE A 269 -33.26 -21.75 3.45
CA ILE A 269 -32.15 -22.61 3.88
C ILE A 269 -32.58 -24.09 3.88
N ARG A 270 -33.78 -24.41 4.38
CA ARG A 270 -34.32 -25.78 4.32
C ARG A 270 -34.54 -26.27 2.90
N ARG A 271 -35.03 -25.41 1.99
CA ARG A 271 -35.25 -25.75 0.58
C ARG A 271 -33.93 -25.99 -0.18
N PHE A 272 -32.90 -25.18 0.09
CA PHE A 272 -31.56 -25.40 -0.46
C PHE A 272 -30.89 -26.65 0.12
N ARG A 273 -31.09 -26.94 1.41
CA ARG A 273 -30.57 -28.16 2.05
C ARG A 273 -31.28 -29.44 1.57
N GLY A 274 -32.59 -29.37 1.30
CA GLY A 274 -33.37 -30.49 0.73
C GLY A 274 -32.98 -30.83 -0.72
N ASN A 275 -32.71 -29.82 -1.56
CA ASN A 275 -32.23 -30.06 -2.92
C ASN A 275 -30.80 -30.64 -2.98
N ALA A 276 -29.95 -30.38 -1.98
CA ALA A 276 -28.60 -30.95 -1.92
C ALA A 276 -28.57 -32.46 -1.61
N GLN A 277 -29.62 -33.00 -0.97
CA GLN A 277 -29.71 -34.45 -0.68
C GLN A 277 -30.27 -35.26 -1.87
N ASN A 278 -31.08 -34.66 -2.75
CA ASN A 278 -31.62 -35.33 -3.94
C ASN A 278 -30.60 -35.45 -5.11
N GLY A 279 -29.42 -34.84 -5.01
CA GLY A 279 -28.35 -34.95 -6.02
C GLY A 279 -27.31 -36.05 -5.78
N ARG A 280 -27.43 -36.87 -4.73
CA ARG A 280 -26.40 -37.87 -4.33
C ARG A 280 -26.88 -39.32 -4.23
N GLY A 281 -28.02 -39.66 -4.83
CA GLY A 281 -28.56 -41.02 -4.76
C GLY A 281 -28.83 -41.61 -6.14
N TYR A 282 -27.80 -42.04 -6.87
CA TYR A 282 -27.84 -43.20 -7.78
C TYR A 282 -26.43 -43.49 -8.31
N SER A 283 -25.71 -44.41 -7.66
CA SER A 283 -24.73 -45.27 -8.36
C SER A 283 -24.90 -46.66 -7.78
N SER A 284 -25.45 -47.53 -8.61
CA SER A 284 -25.76 -48.91 -8.35
C SER A 284 -24.52 -49.74 -8.06
N ARG A 285 -24.65 -50.55 -7.01
CA ARG A 285 -23.92 -51.79 -6.73
C ARG A 285 -23.87 -52.68 -7.98
N VAL A 286 -22.69 -53.07 -8.43
CA VAL A 286 -22.45 -54.26 -9.25
C VAL A 286 -21.22 -54.97 -8.70
N ASP A 287 -21.46 -56.21 -8.28
CA ASP A 287 -20.46 -57.16 -7.81
C ASP A 287 -19.53 -57.57 -8.95
N PHE A 288 -18.22 -57.69 -8.68
CA PHE A 288 -17.31 -58.79 -9.03
C PHE A 288 -16.06 -58.69 -8.14
#